data_AF-A0A841TBU7-F1
#
_entry.id   AF-A0A841TBU7-F1
#
_cell.length_a   1.000
_cell.length_b   1.000
_cell.length_c   1.000
_cell.angle_alpha   90.00
_cell.angle_beta   90.00
_cell.angle_gamma   90.00
#
_symmetry.space_group_name_H-M   'P 1'
#
loop_
_entity.id
_entity.type
_entity.pdbx_description
1 polymer ?
#
loop_
_entity_poly.entity_id
_entity_poly.type
_entity_poly.pdbx_seq_one_letter_code
_entity_poly.pdbx_strand_id
1 'polypeptide(L)'
;MHMHREVLNAPDGFEVDHINGNTLDNRKSNLRIVTHQRNMHNVSSHGDSSSQYRGVFWNKQKLKWTAQICLDGKRRHIGHFVNELDAARAYNQEAIRLFGQYARLNQL
;
A
#
# COMPACT_ATOMS: atom_id res chain seq x y z
N MET A 1 20.49 -3.91 -16.77
CA MET A 1 19.77 -3.36 -17.94
C MET A 1 18.28 -3.61 -17.70
N HIS A 2 17.50 -2.54 -17.51
CA HIS A 2 16.09 -2.64 -17.12
C HIS A 2 15.18 -2.31 -18.31
N MET A 3 14.68 -3.37 -18.96
CA MET A 3 13.83 -3.35 -20.16
C MET A 3 12.58 -2.46 -20.04
N HIS A 4 12.10 -2.17 -18.84
CA HIS A 4 10.89 -1.36 -18.61
C HIS A 4 11.11 0.16 -18.77
N ARG A 5 12.36 0.64 -18.73
CA ARG A 5 12.66 2.08 -18.89
C ARG A 5 12.55 2.53 -20.35
N GLU A 6 12.84 1.63 -21.29
CA GLU A 6 12.80 1.92 -22.73
C GLU A 6 11.36 1.98 -23.30
N VAL A 7 10.41 1.26 -22.68
CA VAL A 7 9.03 1.19 -23.17
C VAL A 7 8.24 2.50 -22.95
N LEU A 8 8.63 3.32 -21.98
CA LEU A 8 7.85 4.47 -21.52
C LEU A 8 8.51 5.84 -21.75
N ASN A 9 9.75 5.92 -22.25
CA ASN A 9 10.49 7.19 -22.37
C ASN A 9 10.38 8.04 -21.09
N ALA A 10 10.57 7.41 -19.92
CA ALA A 10 10.41 8.08 -18.64
C ALA A 10 11.45 9.22 -18.50
N PRO A 11 11.04 10.47 -18.19
CA PRO A 11 11.96 11.57 -17.96
C PRO A 11 12.89 11.27 -16.77
N ASP A 12 14.12 11.82 -16.79
CA ASP A 12 15.05 11.68 -15.68
C ASP A 12 14.43 12.17 -14.35
N GLY A 13 14.56 11.36 -13.31
CA GLY A 13 13.94 11.59 -11.99
C GLY A 13 12.61 10.88 -11.73
N PHE A 14 12.06 10.17 -12.73
CA PHE A 14 10.85 9.37 -12.59
C PHE A 14 11.14 7.87 -12.71
N GLU A 15 10.42 7.08 -11.93
CA GLU A 15 10.48 5.61 -11.90
C GLU A 15 9.23 5.01 -12.53
N VAL A 16 9.40 3.85 -13.16
CA VAL A 16 8.29 3.07 -13.69
C VAL A 16 7.89 2.05 -12.63
N ASP A 17 6.71 2.24 -12.04
CA ASP A 17 6.13 1.35 -11.05
C ASP A 17 5.11 0.42 -11.69
N HIS A 18 5.08 -0.83 -11.22
CA HIS A 18 4.13 -1.84 -11.67
C HIS A 18 2.90 -1.76 -10.76
N ILE A 19 1.75 -1.38 -11.31
CA ILE A 19 0.53 -1.11 -10.54
C ILE A 19 0.13 -2.34 -9.70
N ASN A 20 0.34 -3.55 -10.21
CA ASN A 20 0.07 -4.80 -9.50
C ASN A 20 1.27 -5.37 -8.72
N GLY A 21 2.41 -4.67 -8.67
CA GLY A 21 3.64 -5.14 -8.02
C GLY A 21 4.33 -6.33 -8.70
N ASN A 22 3.80 -6.84 -9.83
CA ASN A 22 4.38 -7.94 -10.57
C ASN A 22 5.36 -7.41 -11.62
N THR A 23 6.65 -7.59 -11.35
CA THR A 23 7.76 -7.13 -12.21
C THR A 23 7.89 -7.89 -13.54
N LEU A 24 7.14 -8.98 -13.72
CA LEU A 24 7.09 -9.73 -14.99
C LEU A 24 5.94 -9.25 -15.91
N ASP A 25 4.97 -8.50 -15.39
CA ASP A 25 3.84 -8.00 -16.15
C ASP A 25 4.12 -6.61 -16.73
N ASN A 26 4.75 -6.60 -17.91
CA ASN A 26 5.22 -5.41 -18.61
C ASN A 26 4.15 -4.76 -19.53
N ARG A 27 2.87 -5.10 -19.37
CA ARG A 27 1.79 -4.48 -20.15
C ARG A 27 1.71 -2.99 -19.82
N LYS A 28 1.58 -2.12 -20.82
CA LYS A 28 1.48 -0.64 -20.62
C LYS A 28 0.38 -0.24 -19.64
N SER A 29 -0.73 -0.97 -19.59
CA SER A 29 -1.82 -0.76 -18.64
C SER A 29 -1.46 -1.07 -17.18
N ASN A 30 -0.39 -1.82 -16.96
CA ASN A 30 0.12 -2.22 -15.65
C ASN A 30 1.33 -1.37 -15.21
N LEU A 31 1.75 -0.40 -16.02
CA LEU A 31 2.90 0.45 -15.73
C LEU A 31 2.45 1.88 -15.48
N ARG A 32 3.01 2.53 -14.46
CA ARG A 32 2.81 3.97 -14.21
C ARG A 32 4.13 4.69 -13.98
N ILE A 33 4.22 5.91 -14.47
CA ILE A 33 5.36 6.79 -14.19
C ILE A 33 5.09 7.51 -12.87
N VAL A 34 5.93 7.26 -11.87
CA VAL A 34 5.84 7.86 -10.53
C VAL A 34 7.15 8.50 -10.15
N THR A 35 7.13 9.51 -9.28
CA THR A 35 8.36 10.03 -8.68
C THR A 35 8.88 9.04 -7.63
N HIS A 36 10.19 8.99 -7.41
CA HIS A 36 10.81 8.10 -6.42
C HIS A 36 10.17 8.22 -5.02
N GLN A 37 9.87 9.45 -4.55
CA GLN A 37 9.15 9.68 -3.30
C GLN A 37 7.74 9.07 -3.29
N ARG A 38 7.01 9.16 -4.41
CA ARG A 38 5.65 8.62 -4.55
C ARG A 38 5.66 7.11 -4.68
N ASN A 39 6.70 6.53 -5.30
CA ASN A 39 6.95 5.09 -5.32
C ASN A 39 7.22 4.56 -3.92
N MET A 40 8.14 5.18 -3.18
CA MET A 40 8.42 4.91 -1.75
C MET A 40 7.18 5.03 -0.85
N HIS A 41 6.21 5.88 -1.21
CA HIS A 41 4.93 6.01 -0.51
C HIS A 41 3.88 4.99 -0.93
N ASN A 42 4.02 4.39 -2.10
CA ASN A 42 3.16 3.35 -2.66
C ASN A 42 3.73 1.94 -2.47
N VAL A 43 4.90 1.78 -1.85
CA VAL A 43 5.42 0.46 -1.48
C VAL A 43 4.39 -0.18 -0.56
N SER A 44 3.60 -1.07 -1.16
CA SER A 44 2.78 -2.01 -0.43
C SER A 44 3.70 -2.77 0.52
N SER A 45 3.14 -3.13 1.65
CA SER A 45 3.64 -4.15 2.56
C SER A 45 4.63 -5.12 1.88
N HIS A 46 5.86 -5.25 2.41
CA HIS A 46 6.92 -6.11 1.86
C HIS A 46 6.36 -7.49 1.47
N GLY A 47 6.89 -8.16 0.44
CA GLY A 47 6.32 -9.41 -0.12
C GLY A 47 5.99 -10.55 0.85
N ASP A 48 6.48 -10.48 2.10
CA ASP A 48 6.16 -11.40 3.21
C ASP A 48 4.98 -10.95 4.09
N SER A 49 4.34 -9.84 3.75
CA SER A 49 3.26 -9.26 4.52
C SER A 49 1.96 -10.00 4.22
N SER A 50 1.26 -10.39 5.28
CA SER A 50 -0.01 -11.11 5.15
C SER A 50 -1.12 -10.35 4.42
N SER A 51 -0.99 -9.03 4.25
CA SER A 51 -2.01 -8.16 3.66
C SER A 51 -1.37 -7.20 2.67
N GLN A 52 -2.08 -6.86 1.59
CA GLN A 52 -1.67 -5.82 0.64
C GLN A 52 -1.94 -4.39 1.16
N TYR A 53 -2.74 -4.25 2.21
CA TYR A 53 -3.16 -2.96 2.74
C TYR A 53 -2.32 -2.52 3.94
N ARG A 54 -1.99 -1.23 3.98
CA ARG A 54 -1.24 -0.62 5.06
C ARG A 54 -1.98 -0.75 6.39
N GLY A 55 -1.24 -1.16 7.41
CA GLY A 55 -1.75 -1.29 8.77
C GLY A 55 -2.71 -2.48 8.95
N VAL A 56 -2.85 -3.33 7.93
CA VAL A 56 -3.67 -4.54 8.00
C VAL A 56 -2.77 -5.76 8.02
N PHE A 57 -3.10 -6.75 8.84
CA PHE A 57 -2.37 -8.02 8.90
C PHE A 57 -3.27 -9.15 9.40
N TRP A 58 -2.97 -10.38 8.98
CA TRP A 58 -3.66 -11.57 9.45
C TRP A 58 -3.16 -11.97 10.84
N ASN A 59 -4.05 -11.96 11.82
CA ASN A 59 -3.74 -12.47 13.14
C ASN A 59 -4.06 -13.96 13.22
N LYS A 60 -3.03 -14.81 13.19
CA LYS A 60 -3.16 -16.28 13.24
C LYS A 60 -3.78 -16.80 14.54
N GLN A 61 -3.58 -16.11 15.68
CA GLN A 61 -4.15 -16.54 16.96
C GLN A 61 -5.65 -16.30 17.03
N LYS A 62 -6.12 -15.19 16.45
CA LYS A 62 -7.55 -14.83 16.44
C LYS A 62 -8.27 -15.28 15.18
N LEU A 63 -7.53 -15.77 14.18
CA LEU A 63 -8.01 -16.11 12.83
C LEU A 63 -8.83 -14.98 12.21
N LYS A 64 -8.33 -13.75 12.35
CA LYS A 64 -9.00 -12.52 11.89
C LYS A 64 -8.00 -11.52 11.32
N TRP A 65 -8.46 -10.73 10.35
CA TRP A 65 -7.72 -9.56 9.88
C TRP A 65 -7.72 -8.49 10.95
N THR A 66 -6.57 -7.90 11.22
CA THR A 66 -6.41 -6.88 12.26
C THR A 66 -5.94 -5.60 11.63
N ALA A 67 -6.63 -4.49 11.92
CA ALA A 67 -6.21 -3.16 11.53
C ALA A 67 -5.54 -2.44 12.70
N GLN A 68 -4.42 -1.79 12.44
CA GLN A 68 -3.65 -1.01 13.39
C GLN A 68 -3.09 0.25 12.71
N ILE A 69 -3.08 1.35 13.45
CA ILE A 69 -2.52 2.62 13.00
C ILE A 69 -1.48 3.13 14.00
N CYS A 70 -0.39 3.70 13.51
CA CYS A 70 0.60 4.37 14.35
C CYS A 70 0.30 5.87 14.37
N LEU A 71 0.08 6.42 15.56
CA LEU A 71 -0.07 7.85 15.81
C LEU A 71 1.01 8.26 16.81
N ASP A 72 1.86 9.22 16.44
CA ASP A 72 2.95 9.75 17.28
C ASP A 72 3.84 8.66 17.91
N GLY A 73 4.18 7.64 17.10
CA GLY A 73 4.98 6.49 17.54
C GLY A 73 4.23 5.46 18.39
N LYS A 74 2.96 5.72 18.75
CA LYS A 74 2.11 4.80 19.50
C LYS A 74 1.21 4.01 18.55
N ARG A 75 1.24 2.69 18.70
CA ARG A 75 0.38 1.76 17.96
C ARG A 75 -1.02 1.75 18.58
N ARG A 76 -2.02 2.18 17.82
CA ARG A 76 -3.43 2.08 18.17
C ARG A 76 -4.07 0.94 17.39
N HIS A 77 -4.65 -0.01 18.12
CA HIS A 77 -5.47 -1.07 17.55
C HIS A 77 -6.83 -0.49 17.11
N ILE A 78 -7.21 -0.73 15.85
CA ILE A 78 -8.50 -0.27 15.30
C ILE A 78 -9.56 -1.35 15.51
N GLY A 79 -9.25 -2.61 15.18
CA GLY A 79 -10.21 -3.69 15.33
C GLY A 79 -9.79 -4.99 14.65
N HIS A 80 -10.63 -6.02 14.84
CA HIS A 80 -10.53 -7.30 14.17
C HIS A 80 -11.70 -7.49 13.21
N PHE A 81 -11.42 -7.99 12.02
CA PHE A 81 -12.34 -8.10 10.90
C PHE A 81 -12.26 -9.50 10.29
N VAL A 82 -13.37 -9.92 9.70
CA VAL A 82 -13.44 -11.21 8.98
C VAL A 82 -12.77 -11.10 7.62
N ASN A 83 -12.87 -9.94 6.97
CA ASN A 83 -12.30 -9.68 5.66
C ASN A 83 -11.15 -8.68 5.74
N GLU A 84 -10.19 -8.86 4.85
CA GLU A 84 -9.04 -7.97 4.70
C GLU A 84 -9.48 -6.57 4.27
N LEU A 85 -10.43 -6.50 3.32
CA LEU A 85 -10.98 -5.25 2.79
C LEU A 85 -11.70 -4.43 3.87
N ASP A 86 -12.39 -5.08 4.79
CA ASP A 86 -13.08 -4.41 5.90
C ASP A 86 -12.07 -3.81 6.89
N ALA A 87 -10.98 -4.52 7.16
CA ALA A 87 -9.87 -3.99 7.95
C ALA A 87 -9.22 -2.77 7.26
N ALA A 88 -9.04 -2.82 5.94
CA ALA A 88 -8.49 -1.72 5.16
C ALA A 88 -9.42 -0.49 5.15
N ARG A 89 -10.73 -0.70 5.05
CA ARG A 89 -11.75 0.36 5.19
C ARG A 89 -11.71 1.01 6.57
N ALA A 90 -11.63 0.22 7.62
CA ALA A 90 -11.53 0.71 8.99
C ALA A 90 -10.23 1.51 9.22
N TYR A 91 -9.11 1.06 8.62
CA TYR A 91 -7.86 1.82 8.61
C TYR A 91 -8.04 3.19 7.95
N ASN A 92 -8.66 3.25 6.76
CA ASN A 92 -8.90 4.50 6.06
C ASN A 92 -9.76 5.46 6.89
N GLN A 93 -10.82 4.96 7.52
CA GLN A 93 -11.68 5.77 8.39
C GLN A 93 -10.92 6.34 9.59
N GLU A 94 -10.15 5.53 10.32
CA GLU A 94 -9.38 6.03 11.46
C GLU A 94 -8.23 6.94 10.99
N ALA A 95 -7.62 6.69 9.84
CA ALA A 95 -6.62 7.57 9.26
C ALA A 95 -7.20 8.96 8.93
N ILE A 96 -8.39 9.03 8.33
CA ILE A 96 -9.11 10.30 8.09
C ILE A 96 -9.38 11.00 9.42
N ARG A 97 -9.83 10.25 10.43
CA ARG A 97 -10.15 10.82 11.75
C ARG A 97 -8.94 11.39 12.47
N LEU A 98 -7.77 10.75 12.34
CA LEU A 98 -6.54 11.14 13.04
C LEU A 98 -5.72 12.19 12.28
N PHE A 99 -5.64 12.08 10.96
CA PHE A 99 -4.73 12.88 10.13
C PHE A 99 -5.46 13.87 9.20
N GLY A 100 -6.78 13.78 9.08
CA GLY A 100 -7.59 14.67 8.25
C GLY A 100 -7.12 14.69 6.79
N GLN A 101 -6.82 15.89 6.29
CA GLN A 101 -6.33 16.10 4.91
C GLN A 101 -4.96 15.47 4.63
N TYR A 102 -4.21 15.10 5.66
CA TYR A 102 -2.91 14.44 5.53
C TYR A 102 -3.00 12.92 5.68
N ALA A 103 -4.22 12.38 5.79
CA ALA A 103 -4.44 10.95 5.92
C ALA A 103 -3.96 10.18 4.69
N ARG A 104 -3.13 9.17 4.94
CA ARG A 104 -2.71 8.22 3.90
C ARG A 104 -3.66 7.05 3.92
N LEU A 105 -4.42 6.92 2.83
CA LEU A 105 -5.46 5.89 2.68
C LEU A 105 -4.95 4.75 1.80
N ASN A 106 -5.40 3.55 2.13
CA ASN A 106 -5.31 2.37 1.28
C ASN A 106 -6.22 2.54 0.05
N GLN A 107 -5.74 2.10 -1.12
CA GLN A 107 -6.58 1.95 -2.30
C GLN A 107 -7.37 0.64 -2.14
N LEU A 108 -8.70 0.72 -2.19
CA LEU A 108 -9.64 -0.39 -1.97
C LEU A 108 -10.17 -0.93 -3.30
#